data_AF-A0A6B7KJJ1-F1
#
_entry.id   AF-A0A6B7KJJ1-F1
#
_cell.length_a   1.000
_cell.length_b   1.000
_cell.length_c   1.000
_cell.angle_alpha   90.00
_cell.angle_beta   90.00
_cell.angle_gamma   90.00
#
_symmetry.space_group_name_H-M   'P 1'
#
loop_
_entity.id
_entity.type
_entity.pdbx_description
1 polymer ?
#
loop_
_entity_poly.entity_id
_entity_poly.type
_entity_poly.pdbx_seq_one_letter_code
_entity_poly.pdbx_strand_id
1 'polypeptide(L)' 'MEDEEYKKVVKREFNVVTLENELKFKSIHPEIDRYDFSKSNRLIDFALENNQKVRGHTLVWGNTLPDWE' A
#
# COMPACT_ATOMS: atom_id res chain seq x y z
N MET A 1 7.94 2.10 -6.70
CA MET A 1 8.97 1.02 -6.76
C MET A 1 9.80 1.16 -8.03
N GLU A 2 10.54 2.25 -8.15
CA GLU A 2 11.39 2.50 -9.32
C GLU A 2 12.83 2.02 -9.09
N ASP A 3 13.23 1.88 -7.81
CA ASP A 3 14.53 1.36 -7.43
C ASP A 3 14.60 -0.17 -7.62
N GLU A 4 15.45 -0.60 -8.56
CA GLU A 4 15.67 -2.01 -8.87
C GLU A 4 16.41 -2.77 -7.77
N GLU A 5 17.35 -2.12 -7.08
CA GLU A 5 18.12 -2.79 -6.03
C GLU A 5 17.25 -3.02 -4.81
N TYR A 6 16.43 -2.02 -4.45
CA TYR A 6 15.41 -2.18 -3.42
C TYR A 6 14.46 -3.35 -3.75
N LYS A 7 13.96 -3.44 -4.98
CA LYS A 7 13.09 -4.54 -5.40
C LYS A 7 13.76 -5.90 -5.25
N LYS A 8 15.04 -6.04 -5.63
CA LYS A 8 15.76 -7.31 -5.47
C LYS A 8 15.89 -7.72 -4.00
N VAL A 9 16.23 -6.78 -3.12
CA VAL A 9 16.33 -7.04 -1.68
C VAL A 9 14.98 -7.43 -1.11
N VAL A 10 13.91 -6.70 -1.43
CA VAL A 10 12.55 -7.02 -0.97
C VAL A 10 12.15 -8.44 -1.39
N LYS A 11 12.36 -8.80 -2.66
CA LYS A 11 12.03 -10.12 -3.19
C LYS A 11 12.82 -11.25 -2.53
N ARG A 12 14.10 -11.01 -2.22
CA ARG A 12 15.01 -12.03 -1.72
C ARG A 12 14.86 -12.26 -0.22
N GLU A 13 14.67 -11.20 0.55
CA GLU A 13 14.82 -11.23 2.01
C GLU A 13 13.50 -11.24 2.78
N PHE A 14 12.36 -10.94 2.14
CA PHE A 14 11.08 -10.76 2.84
C PHE A 14 9.96 -11.61 2.26
N ASN A 15 9.04 -12.06 3.12
CA ASN A 15 7.84 -12.83 2.76
C ASN A 15 6.53 -12.15 3.20
N VAL A 16 6.61 -10.98 3.85
CA VAL A 16 5.48 -10.12 4.20
C VAL A 16 5.87 -8.67 3.93
N VAL A 17 5.00 -7.92 3.26
CA VAL A 17 5.18 -6.49 3.01
C VAL A 17 4.04 -5.68 3.61
N THR A 18 4.33 -4.44 4.01
CA THR A 18 3.35 -3.45 4.45
C THR A 18 3.50 -2.23 3.55
N LEU A 19 2.39 -1.76 2.98
CA LEU A 19 2.38 -0.55 2.16
C LEU A 19 2.47 0.66 3.10
N GLU A 20 3.34 1.62 2.77
CA GLU A 20 3.69 2.69 3.69
C GLU A 20 2.53 3.68 3.87
N ASN A 21 1.89 4.07 2.76
CA ASN A 21 0.84 5.09 2.76
C ASN A 21 -0.36 4.75 1.88
N GLU A 22 -0.19 3.83 0.93
CA GLU A 22 -1.15 3.57 -0.15
C GLU A 22 -2.43 2.90 0.34
N LEU A 23 -2.43 2.32 1.54
CA LEU A 23 -3.61 1.77 2.21
C LEU A 23 -4.12 2.64 3.36
N LYS A 24 -3.54 3.82 3.59
CA LYS A 24 -4.04 4.77 4.59
C LYS A 24 -5.29 5.47 4.09
N PHE A 25 -6.12 5.92 5.03
CA PHE A 25 -7.47 6.42 4.76
C PHE A 25 -7.48 7.53 3.69
N LYS A 26 -6.67 8.59 3.86
CA LYS A 26 -6.55 9.67 2.86
C LYS A 26 -6.16 9.18 1.46
N SER A 27 -5.38 8.11 1.36
CA SER A 27 -4.95 7.56 0.06
C SER A 27 -6.07 6.78 -0.62
N ILE A 28 -6.80 5.96 0.13
CA ILE A 28 -7.85 5.08 -0.42
C ILE A 28 -9.19 5.78 -0.58
N HIS A 29 -9.47 6.85 0.17
CA HIS A 29 -10.75 7.58 0.17
C HIS A 29 -10.51 9.10 0.11
N PRO A 30 -9.97 9.62 -1.00
CA PRO A 30 -9.56 11.02 -1.11
C PRO A 30 -10.72 12.03 -1.18
N GLU A 31 -11.93 11.60 -1.58
CA GLU A 31 -13.15 12.42 -1.70
C GLU A 31 -14.34 11.63 -1.13
N ILE A 32 -15.35 12.29 -0.56
CA ILE A 32 -16.46 11.65 0.18
C ILE A 32 -17.15 10.49 -0.57
N ASP A 33 -17.30 10.61 -1.89
CA ASP A 33 -17.96 9.61 -2.75
C ASP A 33 -16.98 8.81 -3.63
N ARG A 34 -15.66 8.85 -3.36
CA ARG A 34 -14.65 8.23 -4.23
C ARG A 34 -13.60 7.43 -3.46
N TYR A 35 -13.48 6.15 -3.82
CA TYR A 35 -12.35 5.30 -3.43
C TYR A 35 -11.32 5.16 -4.56
N ASP A 36 -10.03 5.13 -4.22
CA ASP A 36 -8.92 4.91 -5.14
C ASP A 36 -7.94 3.85 -4.59
N PHE A 37 -7.98 2.66 -5.18
CA PHE A 37 -7.05 1.56 -4.86
C PHE A 37 -5.96 1.38 -5.93
N SER A 38 -5.86 2.26 -6.92
CA SER A 38 -4.95 2.08 -8.06
C SER A 38 -3.48 2.00 -7.63
N LYS A 39 -3.09 2.81 -6.64
CA LYS A 39 -1.71 2.83 -6.10
C LYS A 39 -1.40 1.57 -5.30
N SER A 40 -2.32 1.15 -4.43
CA SER A 40 -2.13 -0.03 -3.59
C SER A 40 -2.16 -1.31 -4.41
N ASN A 41 -3.02 -1.41 -5.43
CA ASN A 41 -3.08 -2.57 -6.33
C ASN A 41 -1.72 -2.88 -6.97
N ARG A 42 -1.00 -1.87 -7.49
CA ARG A 42 0.32 -2.08 -8.09
C ARG A 42 1.34 -2.71 -7.13
N LEU A 43 1.27 -2.36 -5.84
CA LEU A 43 2.18 -2.89 -4.83
C LEU A 43 1.74 -4.26 -4.32
N ILE A 44 0.43 -4.49 -4.23
CA ILE A 44 -0.16 -5.79 -3.90
C ILE A 44 0.17 -6.80 -5.00
N ASP A 45 0.01 -6.44 -6.27
CA ASP A 45 0.31 -7.30 -7.41
C ASP A 45 1.78 -7.73 -7.38
N PHE A 46 2.70 -6.78 -7.17
CA PHE A 46 4.12 -7.09 -6.95
C PHE A 46 4.34 -8.08 -5.81
N ALA A 47 3.69 -7.89 -4.66
CA ALA A 47 3.85 -8.79 -3.52
C ALA A 47 3.36 -10.20 -3.87
N LEU A 48 2.19 -10.31 -4.50
CA LEU A 48 1.59 -11.58 -4.90
C LEU A 48 2.43 -12.32 -5.93
N GLU A 49 2.94 -11.62 -6.95
CA GLU A 49 3.85 -12.17 -7.97
C GLU A 49 5.13 -12.76 -7.37
N ASN A 50 5.56 -12.26 -6.22
CA ASN A 50 6.77 -12.71 -5.52
C ASN A 50 6.44 -13.62 -4.31
N ASN A 51 5.22 -14.17 -4.24
CA ASN A 51 4.75 -15.05 -3.17
C ASN A 51 4.85 -14.44 -1.76
N GLN A 52 4.70 -13.12 -1.66
CA GLN A 52 4.72 -12.38 -0.40
C GLN A 52 3.29 -12.12 0.08
N LYS A 53 3.09 -12.14 1.40
CA LYS A 53 1.83 -11.72 2.02
C LYS A 53 1.80 -10.20 2.15
N VAL A 54 0.61 -9.62 2.11
CA VAL A 54 0.42 -8.18 2.35
C VAL A 54 -0.27 -7.97 3.69
N ARG A 55 0.31 -7.11 4.53
CA ARG A 55 -0.35 -6.60 5.73
C ARG A 55 -1.01 -5.27 5.42
N GLY A 56 -2.33 -5.20 5.59
CA GLY A 56 -3.08 -3.95 5.48
C GLY A 56 -2.71 -2.99 6.60
N HIS A 57 -2.32 -1.77 6.24
CA HIS A 57 -2.00 -0.69 7.16
C HIS A 57 -2.56 0.62 6.59
N THR A 58 -3.72 1.09 7.03
CA THR A 58 -4.57 0.62 8.13
C THR A 58 -6.01 1.09 7.87
N LEU A 59 -7.00 0.45 8.49
CA LEU A 59 -8.41 0.82 8.29
C LEU A 59 -8.79 2.12 9.02
N VAL A 60 -8.34 2.28 10.27
CA VAL A 60 -8.65 3.45 11.10
C VAL A 60 -7.37 3.93 11.77
N TRP A 61 -7.12 5.23 11.69
CA TRP A 61 -5.98 5.89 12.33
C TRP A 61 -6.25 7.39 12.46
N GLY A 62 -5.92 7.99 13.60
CA GLY A 62 -6.15 9.43 13.84
C GLY A 62 -5.20 10.38 13.08
N ASN A 63 -4.28 9.82 12.29
CA ASN A 63 -3.40 10.57 11.39
C ASN A 63 -3.73 10.19 9.94
N THR A 64 -3.37 11.04 8.97
CA THR A 64 -3.63 10.83 7.53
C THR A 64 -5.11 10.64 7.19
N LEU A 65 -5.94 11.47 7.81
CA LEU A 65 -7.36 11.60 7.52
C LEU A 65 -7.57 12.39 6.21
N PRO A 66 -8.60 12.06 5.41
CA PRO A 66 -8.93 12.85 4.24
C PRO A 66 -9.48 14.23 4.62
N ASP A 67 -9.41 15.19 3.69
CA ASP A 67 -9.75 16.59 3.98
C ASP A 67 -11.27 16.86 4.04
N TRP A 68 -12.09 15.86 3.70
CA TRP A 68 -13.55 15.95 3.69
C TRP A 68 -14.21 15.44 4.97
N GLU A 69 -13.43 15.04 5.98
CA GLU A 69 -13.94 14.75 7.33
C GLU A 69 -14.48 15.99 8.06
#